data_AF-A0A359I898-F1
#
_entry.id   AF-A0A359I898-F1
#
_cell.length_a   1.000
_cell.length_b   1.000
_cell.length_c   1.000
_cell.angle_alpha   90.00
_cell.angle_beta   90.00
_cell.angle_gamma   90.00
#
_symmetry.space_group_name_H-M   'P 1'
#
loop_
_entity.id
_entity.type
_entity.pdbx_description
1 polymer ?
#
loop_
_entity_poly.entity_id
_entity_poly.type
_entity_poly.pdbx_seq_one_letter_code
_entity_poly.pdbx_strand_id
1 'polypeptide(L)' 'FSSVSYRLTPYPTVTCCLDNDDAGRRAVDTLNETRDGIHDASGVYKGFKDLNDFLRGKRFCP' A
#
# COMPACT_ATOMS: atom_id res chain seq x y z
N PHE A 1 -1.34 13.55 11.07
CA PHE A 1 -2.16 12.96 9.99
C PHE A 1 -2.86 13.98 9.10
N SER A 2 -3.34 15.11 9.63
CA SER A 2 -3.94 16.22 8.85
C SER A 2 -3.07 16.76 7.70
N SER A 3 -1.74 16.66 7.82
CA SER A 3 -0.81 17.13 6.78
C SER A 3 -0.66 16.19 5.56
N VAL A 4 -0.98 14.90 5.73
CA VAL A 4 -0.83 13.92 4.66
C VAL A 4 -2.10 13.87 3.80
N SER A 5 -3.27 13.98 4.42
CA SER A 5 -4.55 14.00 3.70
C SER A 5 -4.65 15.15 2.69
N TYR A 6 -4.19 16.37 3.04
CA TYR A 6 -4.22 17.51 2.11
C TYR A 6 -3.34 17.30 0.86
N ARG A 7 -2.23 16.55 0.99
CA ARG A 7 -1.33 16.27 -0.14
C ARG A 7 -1.92 15.23 -1.07
N LEU A 8 -2.79 14.37 -0.55
CA LEU A 8 -3.42 13.30 -1.30
C LEU A 8 -4.79 13.71 -1.86
N THR A 9 -5.38 14.81 -1.41
CA THR A 9 -6.67 15.35 -1.90
C THR A 9 -6.76 15.52 -3.42
N PRO A 10 -5.71 15.98 -4.16
CA PRO A 10 -5.81 16.09 -5.61
C PRO A 10 -5.76 14.74 -6.34
N TYR A 11 -5.42 13.64 -5.65
CA TYR A 11 -5.31 12.32 -6.26
C TYR A 11 -6.59 11.51 -6.03
N PRO A 12 -7.33 11.17 -7.11
CA PRO A 12 -8.60 10.44 -7.03
C PRO A 12 -8.42 9.01 -6.51
N THR A 13 -7.23 8.44 -6.71
CA THR A 13 -6.86 7.13 -6.17
C THR A 13 -5.44 7.19 -5.64
N VAL A 14 -5.21 6.59 -4.47
CA VAL A 14 -3.87 6.38 -3.92
C VAL A 14 -3.70 4.90 -3.67
N THR A 15 -2.74 4.32 -4.38
CA THR A 15 -2.36 2.93 -4.21
C THR A 15 -1.32 2.81 -3.12
N CYS A 16 -1.62 2.04 -2.08
CA CYS A 16 -0.76 1.83 -0.93
C CYS A 16 -0.03 0.48 -1.08
N CYS A 17 1.28 0.55 -1.23
CA CYS A 17 2.18 -0.62 -1.24
C CYS A 17 2.91 -0.71 0.11
N LEU A 18 2.18 -1.05 1.17
CA LEU A 18 2.73 -1.16 2.53
C LEU A 18 3.23 -2.57 2.85
N ASP A 19 4.04 -2.72 3.90
CA ASP A 19 4.52 -4.02 4.34
C ASP A 19 3.36 -4.98 4.65
N ASN A 20 3.53 -6.27 4.37
CA ASN A 20 2.51 -7.31 4.59
C ASN A 20 2.37 -7.74 6.07
N ASP A 21 2.77 -6.87 6.99
CA ASP A 21 2.68 -7.08 8.43
C ASP A 21 1.43 -6.42 9.04
N ASP A 22 1.26 -6.59 10.35
CA ASP A 22 0.12 -6.00 11.07
C ASP A 22 0.17 -4.48 11.11
N ALA A 23 1.35 -3.87 11.01
CA ALA A 23 1.49 -2.42 10.97
C ALA A 23 1.02 -1.85 9.63
N GLY A 24 1.37 -2.50 8.51
CA GLY A 24 0.91 -2.15 7.17
C GLY A 24 -0.60 -2.29 7.02
N ARG A 25 -1.19 -3.39 7.53
CA ARG A 25 -2.66 -3.56 7.56
C ARG A 25 -3.37 -2.45 8.33
N ARG A 26 -2.91 -2.15 9.55
CA ARG A 26 -3.48 -1.06 10.36
C ARG A 26 -3.36 0.32 9.70
N ALA A 27 -2.27 0.55 8.97
CA ALA A 27 -2.08 1.79 8.23
C ALA A 27 -3.06 1.89 7.03
N VAL A 28 -3.31 0.80 6.31
CA VAL A 28 -4.36 0.75 5.26
C VAL A 28 -5.74 1.00 5.86
N ASP A 29 -6.08 0.38 7.00
CA ASP A 29 -7.36 0.59 7.67
C ASP A 29 -7.55 2.07 8.05
N THR A 30 -6.53 2.66 8.69
CA THR A 30 -6.54 4.09 9.08
C THR A 30 -6.70 5.00 7.86
N LEU A 31 -6.07 4.67 6.73
CA LEU A 31 -6.18 5.45 5.49
C LEU A 31 -7.57 5.34 4.87
N ASN A 32 -8.17 4.14 4.87
CA ASN A 32 -9.55 3.91 4.39
C ASN A 32 -10.58 4.64 5.26
N GLU A 33 -10.37 4.72 6.58
CA GLU A 33 -11.23 5.52 7.46
C GLU A 33 -11.10 7.03 7.22
N THR A 34 -9.95 7.48 6.72
CA THR A 34 -9.66 8.91 6.53
C THR A 34 -10.20 9.44 5.20
N ARG A 35 -10.20 8.62 4.14
CA ARG A 35 -10.67 9.02 2.81
C ARG A 35 -10.99 7.82 1.93
N ASP A 36 -11.92 8.03 1.00
CA ASP A 36 -12.16 7.11 -0.10
C ASP A 36 -11.03 7.12 -1.14
N GLY A 37 -11.00 6.08 -1.98
CA GLY A 37 -10.01 5.96 -3.06
C GLY A 37 -8.64 5.49 -2.59
N ILE A 38 -8.55 4.82 -1.44
CA ILE A 38 -7.37 4.05 -1.04
C ILE A 38 -7.46 2.66 -1.68
N HIS A 39 -6.42 2.28 -2.42
CA HIS A 39 -6.32 0.94 -2.99
C HIS A 39 -5.18 0.18 -2.32
N ASP A 40 -5.51 -0.92 -1.65
CA ASP A 40 -4.52 -1.76 -1.02
C ASP A 40 -3.86 -2.70 -2.05
N ALA A 41 -2.57 -2.48 -2.32
CA ALA A 41 -1.79 -3.33 -3.20
C ALA A 41 -1.12 -4.52 -2.48
N SER A 42 -1.26 -4.63 -1.15
CA SER A 42 -0.68 -5.70 -0.34
C SER A 42 -1.08 -7.10 -0.83
N GLY A 43 -2.29 -7.22 -1.37
CA GLY A 43 -2.81 -8.44 -1.99
C GLY A 43 -2.03 -8.91 -3.22
N VAL A 44 -1.38 -8.00 -3.96
CA VAL A 44 -0.62 -8.31 -5.19
C VAL A 44 0.66 -9.11 -4.88
N TYR A 45 1.28 -8.83 -3.73
CA TYR A 45 2.47 -9.50 -3.25
C TYR A 45 2.20 -10.33 -2.00
N LYS A 46 0.98 -10.86 -1.87
CA LYS A 46 0.58 -11.73 -0.76
C LYS A 46 1.53 -12.92 -0.64
N GLY A 47 2.11 -13.11 0.55
CA GLY A 47 3.12 -14.14 0.82
C GLY A 47 4.58 -13.65 0.77
N PHE A 48 4.80 -12.41 0.32
CA PHE A 48 6.10 -11.72 0.42
C PHE A 48 6.03 -10.64 1.50
N LYS A 49 7.16 -10.36 2.15
CA LYS A 49 7.23 -9.39 3.24
C LYS A 49 6.83 -7.99 2.78
N ASP A 50 7.27 -7.61 1.59
CA ASP A 50 7.11 -6.30 1.01
C ASP A 50 7.21 -6.37 -0.52
N LEU A 51 6.92 -5.26 -1.19
CA LEU A 51 7.00 -5.18 -2.64
C LEU A 51 8.41 -5.46 -3.16
N ASN A 52 9.47 -5.07 -2.45
CA ASN A 52 10.84 -5.31 -2.91
C ASN A 52 11.17 -6.80 -2.86
N ASP A 53 10.70 -7.52 -1.84
CA ASP A 53 10.88 -8.97 -1.74
C ASP A 53 10.15 -9.70 -2.88
N PHE A 54 8.94 -9.27 -3.22
CA PHE A 54 8.21 -9.75 -4.40
C PHE A 54 8.95 -9.47 -5.71
N LEU A 55 9.46 -8.26 -5.90
CA LEU A 55 10.21 -7.88 -7.11
C LEU A 55 11.55 -8.62 -7.22
N ARG A 56 12.22 -8.90 -6.10
CA ARG A 56 13.44 -9.73 -6.06
C ARG A 56 13.14 -11.20 -6.35
N GLY A 57 12.00 -11.72 -5.88
CA GLY A 57 11.54 -13.08 -6.14
C GLY A 57 11.02 -13.29 -7.57
N LYS A 58 10.52 -12.22 -8.22
CA LYS A 58 10.24 -12.17 -9.66
C LYS A 58 11.56 -12.21 -10.43
N ARG A 59 12.13 -13.40 -10.55
CA ARG A 59 13.24 -13.64 -11.48
C ARG A 59 12.71 -13.30 -12.86
N PHE A 60 13.14 -12.17 -13.42
CA PHE A 60 13.03 -11.92 -14.85
C PHE A 60 13.69 -13.11 -15.52
N CYS A 61 12.89 -14.00 -16.11
CA CYS A 61 13.43 -14.98 -17.04
C CYS A 61 13.91 -14.17 -18.26
N PRO A 62 15.21 -14.17 -18.58
CA PRO A 62 15.72 -13.55 -19.80
C PRO A 62 15.17 -14.25 -21.05
#